data_AF-A0A5N8XYE2-F1
#
_entry.id   AF-A0A5N8XYE2-F1
#
_cell.length_a   1.000
_cell.length_b   1.000
_cell.length_c   1.000
_cell.angle_alpha   90.00
_cell.angle_beta   90.00
_cell.angle_gamma   90.00
#
_symmetry.space_group_name_H-M   'P 1'
#
loop_
_entity.id
_entity.type
_entity.pdbx_description
1 polymer ?
#
loop_
_entity_poly.entity_id
_entity_poly.type
_entity_poly.pdbx_seq_one_letter_code
_entity_poly.pdbx_strand_id
1 'polypeptide(L)'
;MDEETRYEAVRSRDARFDGEFFFAVETTGIYCRPSCPAVTPKRRNVRYYATAAAAQGAGFRACRRCRPDAVPGSAAWNVRADVVGRAMRMIGDGVVDREGVAGLAVRLGYSARQVQRQLTAEVGAGPVALARAQRAHTTRVLLQTTDLPITEIAFASGFASVRQFNDTIRAVYAATPTELRAAAPRRGGGTGRRAAAPSAGIPLRLAYRGPYQSAAVFDLLADEAVPGVEEMSGPPGRRTYRRTLRLPYGHGVVAVDERPGGGSGGGTVVDSGRGSG
;
A
#
# COMPACT_ATOMS: atom_id res chain seq x y z
N MET A 1 -19.74 -9.09 6.49
CA MET A 1 -19.00 -9.52 7.70
C MET A 1 -19.57 -8.79 8.91
N ASP A 2 -19.86 -9.51 9.99
CA ASP A 2 -20.36 -8.94 11.25
C ASP A 2 -19.20 -8.46 12.17
N GLU A 3 -19.53 -7.91 13.34
CA GLU A 3 -18.51 -7.43 14.29
C GLU A 3 -17.77 -8.57 15.01
N GLU A 4 -18.40 -9.73 15.18
CA GLU A 4 -17.79 -10.91 15.81
C GLU A 4 -16.63 -11.42 14.98
N THR A 5 -16.89 -11.67 13.69
CA THR A 5 -15.90 -12.14 12.72
C THR A 5 -14.73 -11.16 12.61
N ARG A 6 -15.02 -9.85 12.59
CA ARG A 6 -13.97 -8.82 12.58
C ARG A 6 -13.13 -8.86 13.85
N TYR A 7 -13.75 -9.01 15.02
CA TYR A 7 -13.02 -9.06 16.28
C TYR A 7 -12.14 -10.32 16.34
N GLU A 8 -12.65 -11.46 15.87
CA GLU A 8 -11.89 -12.70 15.82
C GLU A 8 -10.69 -12.61 14.89
N ALA A 9 -10.84 -11.98 13.72
CA ALA A 9 -9.73 -11.72 12.81
C ALA A 9 -8.64 -10.83 13.47
N VAL A 10 -9.04 -9.83 14.25
CA VAL A 10 -8.11 -9.00 15.03
C VAL A 10 -7.45 -9.80 16.15
N ARG A 11 -8.21 -10.63 16.86
CA ARG A 11 -7.73 -11.45 17.99
C ARG A 11 -6.71 -12.50 17.53
N SER A 12 -7.00 -13.16 16.42
CA SER A 12 -6.14 -14.18 15.80
C SER A 12 -4.99 -13.58 14.96
N ARG A 13 -5.00 -12.26 14.74
CA ARG A 13 -4.01 -11.52 13.91
C ARG A 13 -3.96 -12.05 12.48
N ASP A 14 -5.11 -12.38 11.92
CA ASP A 14 -5.21 -13.00 10.62
C ASP A 14 -4.93 -12.01 9.48
N ALA A 15 -3.77 -12.19 8.84
CA ALA A 15 -3.31 -11.36 7.72
C ALA A 15 -4.17 -11.49 6.46
N ARG A 16 -5.04 -12.50 6.34
CA ARG A 16 -5.97 -12.63 5.20
C ARG A 16 -7.01 -11.51 5.19
N PHE A 17 -7.30 -10.92 6.35
CA PHE A 17 -8.23 -9.80 6.48
C PHE A 17 -7.54 -8.43 6.37
N ASP A 18 -6.21 -8.39 6.21
CA ASP A 18 -5.48 -7.13 6.01
C ASP A 18 -5.99 -6.42 4.73
N GLY A 19 -6.58 -5.23 4.93
CA GLY A 19 -7.11 -4.39 3.87
C GLY A 19 -8.59 -4.61 3.59
N GLU A 20 -9.16 -5.73 4.04
CA GLU A 20 -10.61 -5.96 4.00
C GLU A 20 -11.35 -5.00 4.94
N PHE A 21 -10.75 -4.73 6.09
CA PHE A 21 -11.17 -3.67 6.98
C PHE A 21 -9.98 -3.16 7.80
N PHE A 22 -10.22 -2.06 8.50
CA PHE A 22 -9.35 -1.47 9.49
C PHE A 22 -10.10 -1.39 10.80
N PHE A 23 -9.40 -1.50 11.91
CA PHE A 23 -9.98 -1.29 13.22
C PHE A 23 -9.30 -0.10 13.92
N ALA A 24 -10.06 0.68 14.65
CA ALA A 24 -9.56 1.79 15.44
C ALA A 24 -9.87 1.60 16.92
N VAL A 25 -8.95 2.04 17.77
CA VAL A 25 -9.04 1.89 19.22
C VAL A 25 -9.30 3.25 19.84
N GLU A 26 -10.54 3.47 20.28
CA GLU A 26 -11.06 4.75 20.80
C GLU A 26 -10.15 5.35 21.88
N THR A 27 -9.70 4.52 22.83
CA THR A 27 -8.87 4.96 23.96
C THR A 27 -7.48 5.45 23.56
N THR A 28 -7.01 5.14 22.35
CA THR A 28 -5.66 5.52 21.89
C THR A 28 -5.67 6.47 20.71
N GLY A 29 -6.81 6.62 20.02
CA GLY A 29 -6.90 7.38 18.77
C GLY A 29 -6.10 6.77 17.63
N ILE A 30 -5.84 5.45 17.64
CA ILE A 30 -5.02 4.75 16.64
C ILE A 30 -5.88 3.78 15.83
N TYR A 31 -5.71 3.76 14.51
CA TYR A 31 -6.22 2.68 13.66
C TYR A 31 -5.12 1.73 13.19
N CYS A 32 -5.51 0.48 12.96
CA CYS A 32 -4.67 -0.68 12.71
C CYS A 32 -5.29 -1.57 11.62
N ARG A 33 -4.46 -2.47 11.07
CA ARG A 33 -4.89 -3.62 10.26
C ARG A 33 -5.12 -4.85 11.16
N PRO A 34 -5.96 -5.82 10.76
CA PRO A 34 -6.25 -7.03 11.55
C PRO A 34 -5.01 -7.79 12.04
N SER A 35 -3.96 -7.92 11.22
CA SER A 35 -2.72 -8.62 11.60
C SER A 35 -1.81 -7.86 12.58
N CYS A 36 -2.28 -6.77 13.20
CA CYS A 36 -1.43 -5.90 14.01
C CYS A 36 -0.76 -6.68 15.16
N PRO A 37 0.58 -6.62 15.32
CA PRO A 37 1.28 -7.32 16.39
C PRO A 37 1.18 -6.59 17.75
N ALA A 38 0.43 -5.50 17.84
CA ALA A 38 0.15 -4.83 19.11
C ALA A 38 -0.73 -5.72 20.02
N VAL A 39 -0.85 -5.31 21.28
CA VAL A 39 -1.77 -5.97 22.21
C VAL A 39 -3.20 -5.80 21.68
N THR A 40 -3.94 -6.91 21.64
CA THR A 40 -5.33 -6.92 21.17
C THR A 40 -6.19 -6.04 22.09
N PRO A 41 -6.87 -5.02 21.56
CA PRO A 41 -7.69 -4.12 22.37
C PRO A 41 -8.95 -4.83 22.89
N LYS A 42 -9.53 -4.30 23.97
CA LYS A 42 -10.85 -4.74 24.47
C LYS A 42 -11.92 -4.39 23.43
N ARG A 43 -12.80 -5.35 23.11
CA ARG A 43 -13.82 -5.23 22.07
C ARG A 43 -14.65 -3.95 22.13
N ARG A 44 -15.07 -3.55 23.33
CA ARG A 44 -15.85 -2.31 23.56
C ARG A 44 -15.17 -1.01 23.10
N ASN A 45 -13.85 -1.01 22.95
CA ASN A 45 -13.08 0.16 22.52
C ASN A 45 -12.76 0.13 21.01
N VAL A 46 -13.29 -0.85 20.27
CA VAL A 46 -12.95 -1.10 18.87
C VAL A 46 -14.05 -0.59 17.95
N ARG A 47 -13.66 0.19 16.95
CA ARG A 47 -14.49 0.59 15.81
C ARG A 47 -13.91 0.02 14.53
N TYR A 48 -14.75 -0.26 13.54
CA TYR A 48 -14.32 -0.81 12.26
C TYR A 48 -14.57 0.18 11.12
N TYR A 49 -13.66 0.19 10.15
CA TYR A 49 -13.69 1.06 8.98
C TYR A 49 -13.36 0.26 7.73
N ALA A 50 -14.04 0.56 6.61
CA ALA A 50 -13.76 -0.11 5.34
C ALA A 50 -12.41 0.32 4.73
N THR A 51 -11.99 1.57 4.98
CA THR A 51 -10.77 2.12 4.40
C THR A 51 -9.94 2.88 5.44
N ALA A 52 -8.63 2.96 5.20
CA ALA A 52 -7.73 3.82 5.98
C ALA A 52 -8.19 5.30 5.91
N ALA A 53 -8.70 5.74 4.76
CA ALA A 53 -9.25 7.09 4.60
C ALA A 53 -10.45 7.34 5.52
N ALA A 54 -11.36 6.37 5.68
CA ALA A 54 -12.49 6.48 6.59
C ALA A 54 -12.04 6.58 8.05
N ALA A 55 -11.07 5.76 8.47
CA ALA A 55 -10.51 5.83 9.83
C ALA A 55 -9.79 7.17 10.10
N GLN A 56 -9.02 7.67 9.12
CA GLN A 56 -8.37 8.98 9.20
C GLN A 56 -9.40 10.12 9.26
N GLY A 57 -10.46 10.04 8.46
CA GLY A 57 -11.57 11.00 8.46
C GLY A 57 -12.32 11.04 9.80
N ALA A 58 -12.35 9.91 10.51
CA ALA A 58 -12.88 9.82 11.87
C ALA A 58 -11.89 10.27 12.97
N GLY A 59 -10.73 10.81 12.60
CA GLY A 59 -9.76 11.40 13.54
C GLY A 59 -8.72 10.41 14.10
N PHE A 60 -8.67 9.18 13.61
CA PHE A 60 -7.68 8.20 14.05
C PHE A 60 -6.38 8.32 13.27
N ARG A 61 -5.24 8.30 13.97
CA ARG A 61 -3.91 8.26 13.33
C ARG A 61 -3.49 6.83 12.99
N ALA A 62 -2.62 6.67 12.01
CA ALA A 62 -2.09 5.37 11.62
C ALA A 62 -1.20 4.77 12.72
N CYS A 63 -1.36 3.46 12.96
CA CYS A 63 -0.45 2.72 13.82
C CYS A 63 0.96 2.65 13.21
N ARG A 64 1.96 3.12 13.97
CA ARG A 64 3.36 3.12 13.56
C ARG A 64 3.97 1.71 13.47
N ARG A 65 3.37 0.74 14.16
CA ARG A 65 3.84 -0.65 14.24
C ARG A 65 3.35 -1.49 13.07
N CYS A 66 2.03 -1.57 12.86
CA CYS A 66 1.45 -2.39 11.79
C CYS A 66 1.30 -1.67 10.45
N ARG A 67 1.45 -0.33 10.43
CA ARG A 67 1.55 0.46 9.19
C ARG A 67 0.35 0.18 8.26
N PRO A 68 -0.88 0.39 8.74
CA PRO A 68 -2.09 -0.08 8.08
C PRO A 68 -2.29 0.54 6.69
N ASP A 69 -1.84 1.77 6.50
CA ASP A 69 -1.81 2.48 5.22
C ASP A 69 -0.96 1.79 4.14
N ALA A 70 -0.04 0.88 4.50
CA ALA A 70 0.79 0.14 3.56
C ALA A 70 0.14 -1.16 3.06
N VAL A 71 -1.05 -1.48 3.54
CA VAL A 71 -1.80 -2.64 3.09
C VAL A 71 -2.58 -2.21 1.84
N PRO A 72 -2.47 -2.91 0.70
CA PRO A 72 -3.38 -2.67 -0.41
C PRO A 72 -4.80 -2.91 0.13
N GLY A 73 -5.71 -1.96 -0.05
CA GLY A 73 -7.11 -2.10 0.42
C GLY A 73 -7.80 -3.38 -0.12
N SER A 74 -9.07 -3.59 0.20
CA SER A 74 -9.76 -4.84 -0.16
C SER A 74 -9.57 -5.18 -1.65
N ALA A 75 -9.22 -6.43 -1.94
CA ALA A 75 -9.07 -6.91 -3.31
C ALA A 75 -10.38 -6.82 -4.10
N ALA A 76 -11.53 -6.80 -3.41
CA ALA A 76 -12.84 -6.64 -4.00
C ALA A 76 -12.92 -5.37 -4.88
N TRP A 77 -12.24 -4.28 -4.49
CA TRP A 77 -12.25 -3.03 -5.27
C TRP A 77 -11.55 -3.15 -6.62
N ASN A 78 -10.61 -4.09 -6.76
CA ASN A 78 -9.87 -4.28 -8.01
C ASN A 78 -10.72 -5.02 -9.05
N VAL A 79 -11.62 -5.89 -8.61
CA VAL A 79 -12.47 -6.71 -9.49
C VAL A 79 -13.87 -6.10 -9.71
N ARG A 80 -14.33 -5.22 -8.82
CA ARG A 80 -15.63 -4.55 -8.99
C ARG A 80 -15.65 -3.67 -10.25
N ALA A 81 -16.62 -3.94 -11.11
CA ALA A 81 -16.86 -3.18 -12.34
C ALA A 81 -17.79 -1.96 -12.13
N ASP A 82 -18.36 -1.81 -10.94
CA ASP A 82 -19.25 -0.69 -10.61
C ASP A 82 -18.51 0.65 -10.48
N VAL A 83 -19.28 1.73 -10.30
CA VAL A 83 -18.78 3.10 -10.21
C VAL A 83 -17.80 3.27 -9.05
N VAL A 84 -18.02 2.61 -7.92
CA VAL A 84 -17.16 2.70 -6.73
C VAL A 84 -15.82 2.01 -6.98
N GLY A 85 -15.82 0.79 -7.51
CA GLY A 85 -14.59 0.08 -7.89
C GLY A 85 -13.78 0.87 -8.93
N ARG A 86 -14.44 1.38 -9.98
CA ARG A 86 -13.80 2.24 -10.99
C ARG A 86 -13.24 3.52 -10.38
N ALA A 87 -13.99 4.18 -9.50
CA ALA A 87 -13.54 5.40 -8.82
C ALA A 87 -12.32 5.15 -7.94
N MET A 88 -12.32 4.06 -7.15
CA MET A 88 -11.18 3.68 -6.32
C MET A 88 -9.91 3.44 -7.14
N ARG A 89 -10.02 2.74 -8.28
CA ARG A 89 -8.89 2.54 -9.20
C ARG A 89 -8.38 3.86 -9.78
N MET A 90 -9.28 4.70 -10.30
CA MET A 90 -8.91 6.01 -10.85
C MET A 90 -8.29 6.94 -9.80
N ILE A 91 -8.78 6.91 -8.56
CA ILE A 91 -8.17 7.65 -7.44
C ILE A 91 -6.77 7.11 -7.15
N GLY A 92 -6.60 5.80 -7.10
CA GLY A 92 -5.29 5.14 -6.94
C GLY A 92 -4.31 5.49 -8.05
N ASP A 93 -4.79 5.62 -9.28
CA ASP A 93 -4.03 6.06 -10.45
C ASP A 93 -3.72 7.56 -10.45
N GLY A 94 -4.21 8.32 -9.45
CA GLY A 94 -3.95 9.75 -9.27
C GLY A 94 -4.84 10.69 -10.10
N VAL A 95 -6.00 10.24 -10.59
CA VAL A 95 -6.93 11.10 -11.36
C VAL A 95 -7.37 12.32 -10.54
N VAL A 96 -7.67 12.14 -9.25
CA VAL A 96 -8.07 13.27 -8.40
C VAL A 96 -6.94 14.27 -8.21
N ASP A 97 -5.69 13.83 -8.19
CA ASP A 97 -4.55 14.73 -8.04
C ASP A 97 -4.31 15.54 -9.33
N ARG A 98 -4.56 14.95 -10.50
CA ARG A 98 -4.34 15.61 -11.80
C ARG A 98 -5.51 16.46 -12.28
N GLU A 99 -6.74 15.99 -12.07
CA GLU A 99 -7.95 16.54 -12.68
C GLU A 99 -9.01 16.95 -11.66
N GLY A 100 -8.71 16.77 -10.37
CA GLY A 100 -9.66 17.02 -9.28
C GLY A 100 -10.83 16.05 -9.26
N VAL A 101 -11.77 16.33 -8.35
CA VAL A 101 -13.01 15.54 -8.23
C VAL A 101 -13.91 15.73 -9.47
N ALA A 102 -13.84 16.89 -10.12
CA ALA A 102 -14.59 17.16 -11.33
C ALA A 102 -14.14 16.25 -12.49
N GLY A 103 -12.84 16.12 -12.73
CA GLY A 103 -12.32 15.21 -13.77
C GLY A 103 -12.64 13.74 -13.48
N LEU A 104 -12.53 13.32 -12.22
CA LEU A 104 -12.97 11.98 -11.82
C LEU A 104 -14.45 11.75 -12.18
N ALA A 105 -15.32 12.71 -11.87
CA ALA A 105 -16.74 12.62 -12.12
C ALA A 105 -17.06 12.53 -13.62
N VAL A 106 -16.40 13.36 -14.45
CA VAL A 106 -16.51 13.33 -15.91
C VAL A 106 -16.11 11.96 -16.47
N ARG A 107 -14.97 11.40 -16.04
CA ARG A 107 -14.51 10.06 -16.49
C ARG A 107 -15.43 8.92 -16.08
N LEU A 108 -16.13 9.08 -14.96
CA LEU A 108 -17.10 8.09 -14.49
C LEU A 108 -18.47 8.25 -15.17
N GLY A 109 -18.79 9.41 -15.75
CA GLY A 109 -20.09 9.72 -16.32
C GLY A 109 -21.14 10.13 -15.27
N TYR A 110 -20.71 10.68 -14.13
CA TYR A 110 -21.59 11.08 -13.02
C TYR A 110 -21.28 12.51 -12.55
N SER A 111 -22.19 13.10 -11.77
CA SER A 111 -21.89 14.34 -11.05
C SER A 111 -20.94 14.09 -9.87
N ALA A 112 -20.12 15.09 -9.52
CA ALA A 112 -19.22 15.02 -8.36
C ALA A 112 -19.98 14.70 -7.05
N ARG A 113 -21.21 15.20 -6.90
CA ARG A 113 -22.08 14.92 -5.74
C ARG A 113 -22.50 13.45 -5.67
N GLN A 114 -22.83 12.83 -6.80
CA GLN A 114 -23.17 11.40 -6.85
C GLN A 114 -21.96 10.54 -6.50
N VAL A 115 -20.78 10.85 -7.08
CA VAL A 115 -19.53 10.15 -6.77
C VAL A 115 -19.19 10.28 -5.28
N GLN A 116 -19.27 11.49 -4.72
CA GLN A 116 -19.07 11.73 -3.29
C GLN A 116 -20.01 10.87 -2.44
N ARG A 117 -21.31 10.88 -2.74
CA ARG A 117 -22.31 10.13 -1.96
C ARG A 117 -22.07 8.63 -2.03
N GLN A 118 -21.81 8.08 -3.21
CA GLN A 118 -21.60 6.64 -3.39
C GLN A 118 -20.33 6.17 -2.67
N LEU A 119 -19.21 6.90 -2.80
CA LEU A 119 -17.98 6.55 -2.11
C LEU A 119 -18.12 6.66 -0.58
N THR A 120 -18.73 7.73 -0.08
CA THR A 120 -18.96 7.84 1.37
C THR A 120 -19.85 6.70 1.89
N ALA A 121 -20.90 6.33 1.15
CA ALA A 121 -21.81 5.26 1.56
C ALA A 121 -21.13 3.87 1.55
N GLU A 122 -20.35 3.57 0.51
CA GLU A 122 -19.80 2.22 0.30
C GLU A 122 -18.42 2.02 0.96
N VAL A 123 -17.58 3.05 0.98
CA VAL A 123 -16.19 2.95 1.46
C VAL A 123 -15.88 3.87 2.65
N GLY A 124 -16.87 4.61 3.14
CA GLY A 124 -16.78 5.45 4.33
C GLY A 124 -16.00 6.76 4.14
N ALA A 125 -15.57 7.08 2.92
CA ALA A 125 -14.77 8.27 2.62
C ALA A 125 -15.03 8.78 1.20
N GLY A 126 -15.05 10.11 1.04
CA GLY A 126 -15.18 10.74 -0.29
C GLY A 126 -13.85 10.79 -1.08
N PRO A 127 -13.88 11.16 -2.37
CA PRO A 127 -12.72 11.19 -3.26
C PRO A 127 -11.50 11.95 -2.70
N VAL A 128 -11.72 13.11 -2.09
CA VAL A 128 -10.63 13.94 -1.56
C VAL A 128 -9.92 13.27 -0.39
N ALA A 129 -10.68 12.61 0.50
CA ALA A 129 -10.13 11.90 1.64
C ALA A 129 -9.37 10.65 1.19
N LEU A 130 -9.90 9.93 0.20
CA LEU A 130 -9.23 8.78 -0.41
C LEU A 130 -7.93 9.18 -1.10
N ALA A 131 -7.95 10.24 -1.91
CA ALA A 131 -6.75 10.79 -2.55
C ALA A 131 -5.72 11.25 -1.50
N ARG A 132 -6.15 11.94 -0.43
CA ARG A 132 -5.26 12.36 0.66
C ARG A 132 -4.58 11.16 1.34
N ALA A 133 -5.33 10.09 1.61
CA ALA A 133 -4.78 8.86 2.19
C ALA A 133 -3.75 8.21 1.24
N GLN A 134 -4.04 8.18 -0.06
CA GLN A 134 -3.12 7.68 -1.08
C GLN A 134 -1.83 8.51 -1.12
N ARG A 135 -1.91 9.84 -1.14
CA ARG A 135 -0.74 10.73 -1.12
C ARG A 135 0.13 10.53 0.12
N ALA A 136 -0.51 10.38 1.29
CA ALA A 136 0.20 10.08 2.54
C ALA A 136 0.95 8.74 2.46
N HIS A 137 0.31 7.70 1.91
CA HIS A 137 0.93 6.41 1.68
C HIS A 137 2.14 6.51 0.73
N THR A 138 1.97 7.13 -0.44
CA THR A 138 3.06 7.35 -1.42
C THR A 138 4.23 8.10 -0.79
N THR A 139 3.93 9.17 -0.03
CA THR A 139 4.96 9.93 0.70
C THR A 139 5.76 9.03 1.60
N ARG A 140 5.07 8.20 2.40
CA ARG A 140 5.75 7.33 3.36
C ARG A 140 6.62 6.29 2.65
N VAL A 141 6.14 5.70 1.56
CA VAL A 141 6.94 4.78 0.74
C VAL A 141 8.20 5.49 0.27
N LEU A 142 8.09 6.68 -0.33
CA LEU A 142 9.24 7.44 -0.82
C LEU A 142 10.20 7.82 0.33
N LEU A 143 9.69 8.34 1.45
CA LEU A 143 10.51 8.71 2.61
C LEU A 143 11.28 7.53 3.20
N GLN A 144 10.72 6.31 3.14
CA GLN A 144 11.30 5.11 3.76
C GLN A 144 12.15 4.28 2.81
N THR A 145 12.09 4.53 1.50
CA THR A 145 12.76 3.70 0.49
C THR A 145 13.72 4.47 -0.40
N THR A 146 13.64 5.80 -0.43
CA THR A 146 14.49 6.65 -1.27
C THR A 146 15.19 7.72 -0.45
N ASP A 147 16.27 8.26 -1.02
CA ASP A 147 17.04 9.38 -0.48
C ASP A 147 16.66 10.73 -1.14
N LEU A 148 15.53 10.78 -1.87
CA LEU A 148 15.07 11.99 -2.58
C LEU A 148 14.88 13.17 -1.60
N PRO A 149 15.11 14.42 -2.03
CA PRO A 149 14.77 15.60 -1.24
C PRO A 149 13.31 15.58 -0.77
N ILE A 150 13.04 15.99 0.48
CA ILE A 150 11.68 15.98 1.05
C ILE A 150 10.72 16.83 0.20
N THR A 151 11.21 17.93 -0.37
CA THR A 151 10.46 18.79 -1.29
C THR A 151 10.05 18.05 -2.56
N GLU A 152 10.96 17.30 -3.17
CA GLU A 152 10.65 16.46 -4.35
C GLU A 152 9.63 15.38 -4.01
N ILE A 153 9.77 14.73 -2.85
CA ILE A 153 8.79 13.74 -2.39
C ILE A 153 7.40 14.34 -2.22
N ALA A 154 7.29 15.57 -1.71
CA ALA A 154 6.01 16.24 -1.56
C ALA A 154 5.29 16.40 -2.91
N PHE A 155 5.98 16.91 -3.93
CA PHE A 155 5.39 17.08 -5.26
C PHE A 155 5.17 15.76 -5.99
N ALA A 156 6.12 14.82 -5.91
CA ALA A 156 6.00 13.48 -6.49
C ALA A 156 4.85 12.68 -5.87
N SER A 157 4.49 12.97 -4.61
CA SER A 157 3.33 12.37 -3.93
C SER A 157 2.02 13.11 -4.21
N GLY A 158 1.99 14.08 -5.14
CA GLY A 158 0.76 14.76 -5.57
C GLY A 158 0.30 15.92 -4.69
N PHE A 159 1.15 16.46 -3.80
CA PHE A 159 0.80 17.64 -3.02
C PHE A 159 1.05 18.93 -3.81
N ALA A 160 0.09 19.86 -3.74
CA ALA A 160 0.22 21.18 -4.39
C ALA A 160 1.16 22.13 -3.63
N SER A 161 1.43 21.85 -2.35
CA SER A 161 2.34 22.66 -1.54
C SER A 161 3.02 21.86 -0.42
N VAL A 162 4.21 22.31 -0.03
CA VAL A 162 4.96 21.74 1.10
C VAL A 162 4.20 21.90 2.42
N ARG A 163 3.41 22.97 2.57
CA ARG A 163 2.57 23.18 3.77
C ARG A 163 1.49 22.10 3.88
N GLN A 164 0.71 21.90 2.83
CA GLN A 164 -0.34 20.86 2.80
C GLN A 164 0.24 19.46 3.01
N PHE A 165 1.41 19.20 2.45
CA PHE A 165 2.19 17.99 2.66
C PHE A 165 2.50 17.81 4.16
N ASN A 166 3.15 18.78 4.79
CA ASN A 166 3.51 18.71 6.21
C ASN A 166 2.28 18.50 7.10
N ASP A 167 1.18 19.23 6.84
CA ASP A 167 -0.07 19.13 7.59
C ASP A 167 -0.71 17.75 7.45
N THR A 168 -0.68 17.17 6.25
CA THR A 168 -1.21 15.82 6.00
C THR A 168 -0.38 14.75 6.68
N ILE A 169 0.95 14.83 6.59
CA ILE A 169 1.83 13.86 7.22
C ILE A 169 1.72 13.91 8.75
N ARG A 170 1.64 15.10 9.32
CA ARG A 170 1.39 15.28 10.76
C ARG A 170 0.03 14.71 11.17
N ALA A 171 -1.03 14.98 10.41
CA ALA A 171 -2.36 14.47 10.73
C ALA A 171 -2.45 12.93 10.66
N VAL A 172 -1.87 12.32 9.62
CA VAL A 172 -1.99 10.86 9.39
C VAL A 172 -1.07 10.06 10.32
N TYR A 173 0.16 10.52 10.57
CA TYR A 173 1.18 9.74 11.27
C TYR A 173 1.59 10.30 12.64
N ALA A 174 1.08 11.48 13.01
CA ALA A 174 1.49 12.23 14.20
C ALA A 174 3.01 12.46 14.26
N ALA A 175 3.67 12.57 13.11
CA ALA A 175 5.12 12.69 12.96
C ALA A 175 5.45 13.67 11.83
N THR A 176 6.65 14.25 11.86
CA THR A 176 7.17 15.06 10.75
C THR A 176 7.70 14.18 9.62
N PRO A 177 7.82 14.69 8.37
CA PRO A 177 8.45 13.95 7.28
C PRO A 177 9.86 13.47 7.62
N THR A 178 10.65 14.29 8.31
CA THR A 178 12.00 13.95 8.76
C THR A 178 12.00 12.80 9.78
N GLU A 179 11.10 12.83 10.76
CA GLU A 179 10.95 11.74 11.73
C GLU A 179 10.52 10.43 11.06
N LEU A 180 9.61 10.50 10.08
CA LEU A 180 9.17 9.32 9.33
C LEU A 180 10.29 8.67 8.51
N ARG A 181 11.17 9.50 7.93
CA ARG A 181 12.38 9.02 7.25
C ARG A 181 13.35 8.36 8.24
N ALA A 182 13.61 9.01 9.37
CA ALA A 182 14.51 8.48 10.40
C ALA A 182 14.02 7.15 10.99
N ALA A 183 12.69 6.92 11.02
CA ALA A 183 12.07 5.69 11.49
C ALA A 183 12.07 4.53 10.46
N ALA A 184 12.71 4.70 9.29
CA ALA A 184 12.85 3.63 8.31
C ALA A 184 13.68 2.47 8.88
N PRO A 185 13.32 1.20 8.62
CA PRO A 185 14.14 0.06 9.04
C PRO A 185 15.57 0.22 8.53
N ARG A 186 16.57 0.18 9.43
CA ARG A 186 17.98 0.27 9.05
C ARG A 186 18.29 -0.84 8.04
N ARG A 187 18.96 -0.49 6.93
CA ARG A 187 19.46 -1.45 5.94
C ARG A 187 20.27 -2.50 6.71
N GLY A 188 19.86 -3.77 6.67
CA GLY A 188 20.66 -4.88 7.18
C GLY A 188 22.04 -4.84 6.53
N GLY A 189 23.08 -5.10 7.33
CA GLY A 189 24.49 -4.83 7.04
C GLY A 189 24.91 -5.08 5.59
N GLY A 190 25.31 -4.00 4.93
CA GLY A 190 25.90 -3.99 3.62
C GLY A 190 26.30 -2.56 3.33
N THR A 191 27.60 -2.28 3.38
CA THR A 191 28.26 -1.02 2.98
C THR A 191 28.14 -0.79 1.48
N GLY A 192 26.91 -0.89 0.95
CA GLY A 192 26.54 -0.42 -0.37
C GLY A 192 26.60 1.10 -0.36
N ARG A 193 27.74 1.61 -0.82
CA ARG A 193 28.05 3.01 -1.16
C ARG A 193 26.79 3.80 -1.47
N ARG A 194 26.63 4.98 -0.84
CA ARG A 194 25.66 6.02 -1.20
C ARG A 194 25.78 6.25 -2.71
N ALA A 195 24.92 5.63 -3.49
CA ALA A 195 24.73 6.00 -4.87
C ALA A 195 23.95 7.31 -4.83
N ALA A 196 24.53 8.37 -5.40
CA ALA A 196 23.75 9.50 -5.88
C ALA A 196 22.52 8.97 -6.62
N ALA A 197 21.39 9.70 -6.58
CA ALA A 197 20.19 9.35 -7.34
C ALA A 197 20.62 8.85 -8.72
N PRO A 198 20.41 7.56 -9.04
CA PRO A 198 20.86 7.07 -10.33
C PRO A 198 20.12 7.91 -11.37
N SER A 199 20.81 8.32 -12.42
CA SER A 199 20.21 8.91 -13.62
C SER A 199 19.16 7.97 -14.28
N ALA A 200 18.89 6.79 -13.69
CA ALA A 200 18.17 5.67 -14.26
C ALA A 200 17.14 5.01 -13.29
N GLY A 201 16.53 5.75 -12.35
CA GLY A 201 15.25 5.32 -11.73
C GLY A 201 15.11 5.46 -10.21
N ILE A 202 13.91 5.14 -9.70
CA ILE A 202 13.55 5.23 -8.28
C ILE A 202 13.46 3.81 -7.69
N PRO A 203 14.41 3.37 -6.83
CA PRO A 203 14.29 2.08 -6.17
C PRO A 203 13.18 2.13 -5.11
N LEU A 204 12.21 1.23 -5.21
CA LEU A 204 11.08 1.15 -4.29
C LEU A 204 11.03 -0.22 -3.61
N ARG A 205 10.63 -0.24 -2.33
CA ARG A 205 10.28 -1.46 -1.61
C ARG A 205 8.79 -1.42 -1.30
N LEU A 206 8.02 -2.18 -2.06
CA LEU A 206 6.58 -2.27 -1.90
C LEU A 206 6.21 -3.41 -0.94
N ALA A 207 5.12 -3.22 -0.20
CA ALA A 207 4.53 -4.31 0.55
C ALA A 207 3.81 -5.26 -0.41
N TYR A 208 3.89 -6.56 -0.16
CA TYR A 208 3.14 -7.58 -0.89
C TYR A 208 2.36 -8.45 0.10
N ARG A 209 1.29 -9.11 -0.37
CA ARG A 209 0.55 -10.11 0.41
C ARG A 209 1.21 -11.47 0.23
N GLY A 210 1.72 -12.05 1.31
CA GLY A 210 2.35 -13.37 1.31
C GLY A 210 1.47 -14.46 1.94
N PRO A 211 1.81 -15.75 1.74
CA PRO A 211 2.82 -16.22 0.78
C PRO A 211 2.32 -16.04 -0.66
N TYR A 212 3.21 -15.67 -1.58
CA TYR A 212 2.93 -15.75 -3.02
C TYR A 212 3.98 -16.65 -3.68
N GLN A 213 3.56 -17.44 -4.66
CA GLN A 213 4.41 -18.39 -5.36
C GLN A 213 5.31 -17.63 -6.34
N SER A 214 6.43 -17.08 -5.86
CA SER A 214 7.29 -16.20 -6.66
C SER A 214 7.76 -16.87 -7.94
N ALA A 215 8.15 -18.16 -7.87
CA ALA A 215 8.59 -18.91 -9.04
C ALA A 215 7.47 -18.96 -10.10
N ALA A 216 6.29 -19.45 -9.74
CA ALA A 216 5.14 -19.56 -10.64
C ALA A 216 4.69 -18.21 -11.22
N VAL A 217 4.75 -17.13 -10.43
CA VAL A 217 4.43 -15.79 -10.93
C VAL A 217 5.43 -15.33 -11.99
N PHE A 218 6.72 -15.53 -11.75
CA PHE A 218 7.75 -15.15 -12.71
C PHE A 218 7.81 -16.11 -13.92
N ASP A 219 7.42 -17.38 -13.77
CA ASP A 219 7.24 -18.31 -14.89
C ASP A 219 6.13 -17.78 -15.81
N LEU A 220 4.96 -17.48 -15.25
CA LEU A 220 3.83 -16.90 -16.00
C LEU A 220 4.23 -15.58 -16.70
N LEU A 221 4.94 -14.69 -16.00
CA LEU A 221 5.39 -13.43 -16.60
C LEU A 221 6.43 -13.63 -17.71
N ALA A 222 7.22 -14.70 -17.68
CA ALA A 222 8.16 -15.03 -18.74
C ALA A 222 7.42 -15.61 -19.96
N ASP A 223 6.46 -16.51 -19.71
CA ASP A 223 5.69 -17.18 -20.76
C ASP A 223 4.75 -16.21 -21.52
N GLU A 224 4.19 -15.23 -20.81
CA GLU A 224 3.26 -14.23 -21.35
C GLU A 224 3.96 -12.92 -21.79
N ALA A 225 5.29 -12.87 -21.78
CA ALA A 225 6.04 -11.64 -22.06
C ALA A 225 5.80 -11.14 -23.48
N VAL A 226 5.31 -9.91 -23.61
CA VAL A 226 5.09 -9.26 -24.91
C VAL A 226 6.40 -8.73 -25.49
N PRO A 227 6.88 -9.24 -26.65
CA PRO A 227 8.14 -8.80 -27.25
C PRO A 227 8.17 -7.29 -27.52
N GLY A 228 9.25 -6.63 -27.11
CA GLY A 228 9.45 -5.18 -27.26
C GLY A 228 8.74 -4.33 -26.19
N VAL A 229 7.88 -4.90 -25.36
CA VAL A 229 7.22 -4.21 -24.24
C VAL A 229 7.72 -4.73 -22.90
N GLU A 230 7.96 -6.04 -22.82
CA GLU A 230 8.32 -6.79 -21.62
C GLU A 230 9.57 -7.64 -21.88
N GLU A 231 10.39 -7.80 -20.84
CA GLU A 231 11.62 -8.57 -20.90
C GLU A 231 11.80 -9.35 -19.60
N MET A 232 12.14 -10.63 -19.72
CA MET A 232 12.61 -11.45 -18.60
C MET A 232 14.10 -11.74 -18.77
N SER A 233 14.88 -11.54 -17.72
CA SER A 233 16.33 -11.75 -17.72
C SER A 233 16.80 -12.48 -16.47
N GLY A 234 17.92 -13.21 -16.56
CA GLY A 234 18.52 -13.95 -15.44
C GLY A 234 17.92 -15.35 -15.22
N PRO A 235 18.56 -16.18 -14.38
CA PRO A 235 18.10 -17.55 -14.10
C PRO A 235 16.97 -17.58 -13.05
N PRO A 236 16.12 -18.63 -13.04
CA PRO A 236 15.10 -18.84 -12.01
C PRO A 236 15.63 -18.69 -10.58
N GLY A 237 14.88 -18.02 -9.71
CA GLY A 237 15.27 -17.66 -8.35
C GLY A 237 16.08 -16.35 -8.25
N ARG A 238 16.52 -15.78 -9.36
CA ARG A 238 17.23 -14.48 -9.46
C ARG A 238 16.86 -13.72 -10.74
N ARG A 239 15.64 -13.93 -11.26
CA ARG A 239 15.15 -13.26 -12.46
C ARG A 239 14.92 -11.76 -12.21
N THR A 240 15.02 -10.96 -13.26
CA THR A 240 14.51 -9.60 -13.29
C THR A 240 13.51 -9.48 -14.44
N TYR A 241 12.28 -9.16 -14.08
CA TYR A 241 11.22 -8.80 -15.02
C TYR A 241 11.23 -7.30 -15.26
N ARG A 242 11.22 -6.87 -16.53
CA ARG A 242 11.13 -5.46 -16.93
C ARG A 242 9.94 -5.23 -17.83
N ARG A 243 9.31 -4.06 -17.68
CA ARG A 243 8.20 -3.62 -18.52
C ARG A 243 8.29 -2.12 -18.79
N THR A 244 7.95 -1.72 -20.00
CA THR A 244 7.73 -0.31 -20.35
C THR A 244 6.37 0.19 -19.81
N LEU A 245 6.33 1.42 -19.33
CA LEU A 245 5.15 2.11 -18.81
C LEU A 245 4.90 3.37 -19.62
N ARG A 246 3.63 3.64 -19.94
CA ARG A 246 3.20 4.94 -20.43
C ARG A 246 2.87 5.83 -19.24
N LEU A 247 3.66 6.88 -19.04
CA LEU A 247 3.50 7.87 -17.99
C LEU A 247 2.94 9.18 -18.59
N PRO A 248 2.40 10.09 -17.76
CA PRO A 248 1.86 11.35 -18.25
C PRO A 248 2.85 12.22 -19.04
N TYR A 249 4.16 12.10 -18.74
CA TYR A 249 5.22 12.95 -19.31
C TYR A 249 6.24 12.16 -20.14
N GLY A 250 5.89 10.94 -20.57
CA GLY A 250 6.76 10.11 -21.41
C GLY A 250 6.68 8.63 -21.06
N HIS A 251 7.72 7.90 -21.45
CA HIS A 251 7.82 6.47 -21.17
C HIS A 251 8.76 6.22 -19.99
N GLY A 252 8.46 5.20 -19.21
CA GLY A 252 9.33 4.71 -18.14
C GLY A 252 9.55 3.21 -18.25
N VAL A 253 10.52 2.69 -17.51
CA VAL A 253 10.71 1.24 -17.35
C VAL A 253 10.59 0.91 -15.87
N VAL A 254 9.79 -0.10 -15.55
CA VAL A 254 9.76 -0.72 -14.23
C VAL A 254 10.52 -2.03 -14.27
N ALA A 255 11.31 -2.30 -13.23
CA ALA A 255 12.01 -3.56 -13.04
C ALA A 255 11.62 -4.17 -11.70
N VAL A 256 11.36 -5.47 -11.66
CA VAL A 256 11.05 -6.24 -10.46
C VAL A 256 11.94 -7.47 -10.40
N ASP A 257 12.71 -7.58 -9.33
CA ASP A 257 13.56 -8.76 -9.09
C ASP A 257 12.77 -9.87 -8.41
N GLU A 258 12.96 -11.09 -8.88
CA GLU A 258 12.52 -12.31 -8.23
C GLU A 258 13.28 -12.48 -6.93
N ARG A 259 12.55 -12.47 -5.82
CA ARG A 259 13.08 -12.86 -4.52
C ARG A 259 12.30 -14.07 -4.04
N PRO A 260 12.94 -15.25 -3.93
CA PRO A 260 12.33 -16.40 -3.31
C PRO A 260 11.83 -15.99 -1.92
N GLY A 261 10.52 -16.11 -1.69
CA GLY A 261 9.94 -15.78 -0.40
C GLY A 261 10.54 -16.70 0.67
N GLY A 262 11.44 -16.19 1.51
CA GLY A 262 11.84 -16.88 2.72
C GLY A 262 10.62 -16.98 3.62
N GLY A 263 10.06 -18.19 3.75
CA GLY A 263 8.97 -18.48 4.67
C GLY A 263 9.44 -18.27 6.11
N SER A 264 9.18 -17.10 6.69
CA SER A 264 9.31 -16.88 8.12
C SER A 264 7.91 -16.77 8.72
N GLY A 265 7.41 -17.90 9.22
CA GLY A 265 6.11 -18.00 9.87
C GLY A 265 5.71 -19.40 10.33
N GLY A 266 6.60 -20.12 11.03
CA GLY A 266 6.26 -21.18 12.01
C GLY A 266 5.76 -22.52 11.47
N GLY A 267 6.64 -23.53 11.48
CA GLY A 267 6.27 -24.93 11.26
C GLY A 267 7.52 -25.79 11.22
N THR A 268 7.92 -26.29 12.38
CA THR A 268 8.98 -27.27 12.59
C THR A 268 8.78 -28.45 11.64
N VAL A 269 9.66 -28.64 10.66
CA VAL A 269 9.75 -29.93 9.95
C VAL A 269 10.47 -30.86 10.91
N VAL A 270 9.69 -31.70 11.58
CA VAL A 270 10.21 -32.84 12.31
C VAL A 270 10.76 -33.81 11.26
N ASP A 271 12.07 -33.89 11.22
CA ASP A 271 12.80 -34.99 10.61
C ASP A 271 12.34 -36.29 11.28
N SER A 272 11.76 -37.19 10.49
CA SER A 272 11.57 -38.58 10.89
C SER A 272 12.09 -39.44 9.75
N GLY A 273 13.32 -39.93 9.97
CA GLY A 273 13.96 -40.88 9.10
C GLY A 273 13.13 -42.14 8.89
N ARG A 274 13.32 -42.72 7.71
CA ARG A 274 13.24 -44.16 7.52
C ARG A 274 14.52 -44.59 6.84
N GLY A 275 15.35 -45.29 7.62
CA GLY A 275 16.33 -46.20 7.09
C GLY A 275 15.62 -47.38 6.42
N SER A 276 16.13 -47.75 5.27
CA SER A 276 16.00 -49.08 4.68
C SER A 276 17.15 -49.21 3.68
N GLY A 277 18.13 -50.01 4.06
CA GLY A 277 19.43 -50.24 3.42
C GLY A 277 20.37 -50.82 4.44
#